data_AF-A0A6H1P6Z5-F1
#
_entry.id   AF-A0A6H1P6Z5-F1
#
_cell.length_a   1.000
_cell.length_b   1.000
_cell.length_c   1.000
_cell.angle_alpha   90.00
_cell.angle_beta   90.00
_cell.angle_gamma   90.00
#
_symmetry.space_group_name_H-M   'P 1'
#
loop_
_entity.id
_entity.type
_entity.pdbx_description
1 polymer ?
#
loop_
_entity_poly.entity_id
_entity_poly.type
_entity_poly.pdbx_seq_one_letter_code
_entity_poly.pdbx_strand_id
1 'polypeptide(L)'
;MIKNSIDLQPFQFQLDDLLSLFNFTRTVKNVIETANGDTFEVILDNQAKDNFGSYATGYRCFLRNKKNQKELYIYFGAIYSYKKQAGIFAEVDLNSNRELFDQVWNNIQPSEQYELNKEETPFVKLFLTPQQHRALMEETDVGKQTELLSVFFIEVCKAFANTLSNNGGN
;
A
#
# COMPACT_ATOMS: atom_id res chain seq x y z
N MET A 1 10.36 -35.25 35.14
CA MET A 1 9.85 -34.24 34.18
C MET A 1 11.04 -33.46 33.66
N ILE A 2 11.38 -33.63 32.38
CA ILE A 2 12.46 -32.86 31.74
C ILE A 2 11.87 -31.50 31.37
N LYS A 3 12.29 -30.43 32.06
CA LYS A 3 12.02 -29.07 31.62
C LYS A 3 12.94 -28.79 30.44
N ASN A 4 12.43 -28.86 29.22
CA ASN A 4 13.12 -28.31 28.07
C ASN A 4 13.19 -26.79 28.25
N SER A 5 14.35 -26.27 28.65
CA SER A 5 14.64 -24.85 28.59
C SER A 5 14.69 -24.46 27.11
N ILE A 6 13.72 -23.68 26.64
CA ILE A 6 13.78 -23.06 25.33
C ILE A 6 14.90 -22.03 25.42
N ASP A 7 16.02 -22.32 24.77
CA ASP A 7 17.16 -21.42 24.68
C ASP A 7 16.76 -20.30 23.71
N LEU A 8 16.20 -19.22 24.25
CA LEU A 8 15.80 -18.06 23.47
C LEU A 8 17.08 -17.34 23.05
N GLN A 9 17.38 -17.40 21.74
CA GLN A 9 18.42 -16.58 21.17
C GLN A 9 18.16 -15.11 21.52
N PRO A 10 19.16 -14.36 22.00
CA PRO A 10 19.00 -12.94 22.25
C PRO A 10 18.61 -12.24 20.95
N PHE A 11 17.56 -11.43 21.00
CA PHE A 11 17.17 -10.60 19.87
C PHE A 11 18.32 -9.62 19.56
N GLN A 12 18.81 -9.66 18.32
CA GLN A 12 19.87 -8.78 17.85
C GLN A 12 19.40 -8.06 16.59
N PHE A 13 19.58 -6.74 16.56
CA PHE A 13 19.46 -5.98 15.33
C PHE A 13 20.71 -6.21 14.49
N GLN A 14 20.53 -6.63 13.23
CA GLN A 14 21.60 -6.58 12.24
C GLN A 14 21.55 -5.19 11.60
N LEU A 15 22.68 -4.49 11.60
CA LEU A 15 22.75 -3.13 11.05
C LEU A 15 22.37 -3.11 9.56
N ASP A 16 22.75 -4.15 8.83
CA ASP A 16 22.45 -4.30 7.40
C ASP A 16 20.95 -4.47 7.15
N ASP A 17 20.23 -5.18 8.03
CA ASP A 17 18.77 -5.29 7.95
C ASP A 17 18.09 -3.93 8.19
N LEU A 18 18.58 -3.16 9.16
CA LEU A 18 18.08 -1.81 9.45
C LEU A 18 18.33 -0.84 8.29
N LEU A 19 19.52 -0.89 7.68
CA LEU A 19 19.86 -0.10 6.50
C LEU A 19 19.02 -0.49 5.30
N SER A 20 18.80 -1.79 5.09
CA SER A 20 17.95 -2.31 4.02
C SER A 20 16.50 -1.84 4.19
N LEU A 21 15.96 -1.91 5.41
CA LEU A 21 14.62 -1.40 5.72
C LEU A 21 14.53 0.12 5.48
N PHE A 22 15.52 0.89 5.93
CA PHE A 22 15.58 2.33 5.68
C PHE A 22 15.56 2.64 4.18
N ASN A 23 16.41 1.97 3.39
CA ASN A 23 16.45 2.15 1.95
C ASN A 23 15.12 1.76 1.29
N PHE A 24 14.51 0.66 1.72
CA PHE A 24 13.19 0.25 1.23
C PHE A 24 12.12 1.32 1.48
N THR A 25 12.06 1.90 2.68
CA THR A 25 11.09 2.98 2.98
C THR A 25 11.31 4.23 2.11
N ARG A 26 12.56 4.54 1.75
CA ARG A 26 12.89 5.62 0.82
C ARG A 26 12.47 5.28 -0.61
N THR A 27 12.69 4.04 -1.04
CA THR A 27 12.25 3.55 -2.35
C THR A 27 10.73 3.67 -2.47
N VAL A 28 9.98 3.22 -1.47
CA VAL A 28 8.51 3.36 -1.45
C VAL A 28 8.09 4.82 -1.56
N LYS A 29 8.70 5.72 -0.77
CA LYS A 29 8.42 7.15 -0.84
C LYS A 29 8.69 7.72 -2.24
N ASN A 30 9.85 7.39 -2.81
CA ASN A 30 10.25 7.85 -4.13
C ASN A 30 9.27 7.36 -5.21
N VAL A 31 8.85 6.09 -5.13
CA VAL A 31 7.84 5.54 -6.05
C VAL A 31 6.53 6.31 -5.94
N ILE A 32 6.07 6.63 -4.73
CA ILE A 32 4.85 7.43 -4.53
C ILE A 32 5.01 8.85 -5.13
N GLU A 33 6.13 9.53 -4.85
CA GLU A 33 6.41 10.90 -5.32
C GLU A 33 6.54 10.99 -6.85
N THR A 34 6.97 9.90 -7.48
CA THR A 34 7.20 9.84 -8.94
C THR A 34 6.09 9.12 -9.70
N ALA A 35 5.13 8.51 -8.99
CA ALA A 35 3.98 7.85 -9.59
C ALA A 35 3.13 8.88 -10.34
N ASN A 36 3.12 8.76 -11.67
CA ASN A 36 2.34 9.60 -12.54
C ASN A 36 1.64 8.72 -13.58
N GLY A 37 0.36 8.98 -13.85
CA GLY A 37 -0.39 8.31 -14.89
C GLY A 37 -1.35 9.26 -15.58
N ASP A 38 -1.85 8.90 -16.76
CA ASP A 38 -2.74 9.78 -17.53
C ASP A 38 -4.06 10.06 -16.81
N THR A 39 -4.50 9.15 -15.94
CA THR A 39 -5.80 9.23 -15.26
C THR A 39 -5.73 9.76 -13.83
N PHE A 40 -4.53 9.87 -13.25
CA PHE A 40 -4.38 10.20 -11.83
C PHE A 40 -3.15 11.08 -11.53
N GLU A 41 -3.22 11.76 -10.40
CA GLU A 41 -2.13 12.49 -9.75
C GLU A 41 -2.08 12.07 -8.28
N VAL A 42 -0.87 11.92 -7.71
CA VAL A 42 -0.67 11.61 -6.29
C VAL A 42 0.11 12.73 -5.63
N ILE A 43 -0.39 13.20 -4.49
CA ILE A 43 0.25 14.23 -3.67
C ILE A 43 0.44 13.68 -2.26
N LEU A 44 1.67 13.62 -1.78
CA LEU A 44 1.98 13.21 -0.41
C LEU A 44 1.43 14.21 0.62
N ASP A 45 0.79 13.70 1.67
CA ASP A 45 0.45 14.46 2.86
C ASP A 45 1.61 14.41 3.87
N ASN A 46 2.54 15.36 3.76
CA ASN A 46 3.67 15.48 4.68
C ASN A 46 3.26 15.94 6.10
N GLN A 47 1.99 16.29 6.33
CA GLN A 47 1.48 16.70 7.63
C GLN A 47 0.76 15.56 8.38
N ALA A 48 0.51 14.42 7.70
CA ALA A 48 -0.12 13.25 8.31
C ALA A 48 0.74 12.68 9.44
N LYS A 49 0.18 12.66 10.65
CA LYS A 49 0.88 12.21 11.88
C LYS A 49 0.73 10.70 12.14
N ASP A 50 -0.14 10.03 11.41
CA ASP A 50 -0.50 8.61 11.58
C ASP A 50 0.18 7.67 10.56
N ASN A 51 1.20 8.16 9.85
CA ASN A 51 2.03 7.40 8.91
C ASN A 51 2.81 6.22 9.55
N PHE A 52 2.93 6.20 10.89
CA PHE A 52 3.66 5.17 11.64
C PHE A 52 2.77 4.65 12.78
N GLY A 53 2.13 3.51 12.54
CA GLY A 53 1.30 2.80 13.52
C GLY A 53 2.03 1.60 14.14
N SER A 54 1.38 0.97 15.10
CA SER A 54 1.92 -0.21 15.81
C SER A 54 2.00 -1.47 14.94
N TYR A 55 1.25 -1.54 13.85
CA TYR A 55 1.17 -2.72 12.95
C TYR A 55 1.24 -2.38 11.47
N ALA A 56 1.42 -1.10 11.12
CA ALA A 56 1.51 -0.62 9.76
C ALA A 56 2.35 0.65 9.69
N THR A 57 3.12 0.80 8.62
CA THR A 57 3.90 2.01 8.32
C THR A 57 3.74 2.38 6.86
N GLY A 58 3.73 3.67 6.54
CA GLY A 58 3.52 4.13 5.19
C GLY A 58 3.39 5.64 5.06
N TYR A 59 2.71 6.07 4.01
CA TYR A 59 2.47 7.46 3.65
C TYR A 59 1.02 7.68 3.26
N ARG A 60 0.39 8.66 3.91
CA ARG A 60 -0.91 9.20 3.48
C ARG A 60 -0.73 10.11 2.27
N CYS A 61 -1.64 9.98 1.32
CA CYS A 61 -1.60 10.68 0.05
C CYS A 61 -2.99 11.13 -0.37
N PHE A 62 -3.05 12.20 -1.13
CA PHE A 62 -4.20 12.58 -1.93
C PHE A 62 -4.03 11.99 -3.33
N LEU A 63 -4.94 11.11 -3.73
CA LEU A 63 -5.04 10.57 -5.09
C LEU A 63 -6.16 11.29 -5.82
N ARG A 64 -5.80 12.12 -6.79
CA ARG A 64 -6.75 12.89 -7.59
C ARG A 64 -6.95 12.25 -8.95
N ASN A 65 -8.21 12.06 -9.34
CA ASN A 65 -8.56 11.70 -10.71
C ASN A 65 -8.44 12.93 -11.61
N LYS A 66 -7.58 12.87 -12.64
CA LYS A 66 -7.31 14.01 -13.53
C LYS A 66 -8.51 14.42 -14.39
N LYS A 67 -9.43 13.49 -14.69
CA LYS A 67 -10.58 13.73 -15.57
C LYS A 67 -11.70 14.49 -14.87
N ASN A 68 -12.02 14.15 -13.62
CA ASN A 68 -13.16 14.74 -12.90
C ASN A 68 -12.77 15.46 -11.61
N GLN A 69 -11.48 15.52 -11.28
CA GLN A 69 -10.91 16.21 -10.11
C GLN A 69 -11.41 15.67 -8.75
N LYS A 70 -12.12 14.53 -8.73
CA LYS A 70 -12.43 13.83 -7.47
C LYS A 70 -11.14 13.32 -6.84
N GLU A 71 -11.09 13.37 -5.52
CA GLU A 71 -9.88 13.07 -4.75
C GLU A 71 -10.19 12.07 -3.64
N LEU A 72 -9.32 11.07 -3.49
CA LEU A 72 -9.34 10.11 -2.40
C LEU A 72 -8.15 10.38 -1.48
N TYR A 73 -8.39 10.29 -0.17
CA TYR A 73 -7.33 10.22 0.83
C TYR A 73 -6.95 8.76 1.05
N ILE A 74 -5.78 8.37 0.59
CA ILE A 74 -5.33 6.98 0.56
C ILE A 74 -4.09 6.76 1.41
N TYR A 75 -3.93 5.53 1.90
CA TYR A 75 -2.75 5.11 2.64
C TYR A 75 -1.97 4.06 1.87
N PHE A 76 -0.72 4.38 1.53
CA PHE A 76 0.22 3.42 0.98
C PHE A 76 1.20 2.98 2.04
N GLY A 77 1.44 1.69 2.19
CA GLY A 77 2.38 1.26 3.22
C GLY A 77 2.65 -0.23 3.21
N ALA A 78 3.13 -0.71 4.35
CA ALA A 78 3.29 -2.12 4.67
C ALA A 78 2.57 -2.44 5.99
N ILE A 79 1.76 -3.50 5.99
CA ILE A 79 1.17 -4.10 7.19
C ILE A 79 2.05 -5.29 7.59
N TYR A 80 2.44 -5.36 8.86
CA TYR A 80 3.25 -6.45 9.44
C TYR A 80 2.54 -7.14 10.61
N SER A 81 1.21 -7.19 10.55
CA SER A 81 0.35 -7.80 11.58
C SER A 81 0.25 -9.31 11.42
N TYR A 82 0.25 -10.05 12.53
CA TYR A 82 -0.06 -11.49 12.56
C TYR A 82 -1.57 -11.79 12.56
N LYS A 83 -2.42 -10.76 12.72
CA LYS A 83 -3.89 -10.90 12.78
C LYS A 83 -4.60 -10.48 11.49
N LYS A 84 -3.91 -9.78 10.60
CA LYS A 84 -4.45 -9.18 9.38
C LYS A 84 -3.62 -9.66 8.20
N GLN A 85 -4.13 -9.46 6.98
CA GLN A 85 -3.29 -9.65 5.80
C GLN A 85 -2.08 -8.71 5.89
N ALA A 86 -0.89 -9.31 5.91
CA ALA A 86 0.38 -8.60 5.90
C ALA A 86 0.87 -8.41 4.46
N GLY A 87 1.61 -7.34 4.21
CA GLY A 87 2.16 -7.03 2.90
C GLY A 87 2.14 -5.54 2.57
N ILE A 88 2.70 -5.22 1.41
CA ILE A 88 2.67 -3.89 0.82
C ILE A 88 1.27 -3.64 0.27
N PHE A 89 0.70 -2.48 0.55
CA PHE A 89 -0.71 -2.21 0.28
C PHE A 89 -0.99 -0.75 -0.07
N ALA A 90 -2.17 -0.56 -0.67
CA ALA A 90 -2.87 0.69 -0.80
C ALA A 90 -4.26 0.57 -0.16
N GLU A 91 -4.68 1.55 0.62
CA GLU A 91 -5.96 1.52 1.35
C GLU A 91 -6.76 2.80 1.14
N VAL A 92 -8.07 2.60 0.94
CA VAL A 92 -9.10 3.64 1.08
C VAL A 92 -9.90 3.29 2.32
N ASP A 93 -9.99 4.22 3.27
CA ASP A 93 -10.82 4.07 4.48
C ASP A 93 -12.10 4.90 4.39
N LEU A 94 -13.20 4.38 4.94
CA LEU A 94 -14.51 5.05 4.93
C LEU A 94 -14.50 6.41 5.65
N ASN A 95 -13.75 6.52 6.74
CA ASN A 95 -13.82 7.72 7.59
C ASN A 95 -13.23 8.94 6.89
N SER A 96 -12.12 8.75 6.16
CA SER A 96 -11.46 9.78 5.39
C SER A 96 -12.11 10.02 4.02
N ASN A 97 -12.91 9.07 3.52
CA ASN A 97 -13.44 9.10 2.16
C ASN A 97 -14.98 8.97 2.09
N ARG A 98 -15.71 9.44 3.11
CA ARG A 98 -17.16 9.19 3.30
C ARG A 98 -18.02 9.36 2.05
N GLU A 99 -17.79 10.43 1.29
CA GLU A 99 -18.60 10.76 0.11
C GLU A 99 -18.34 9.86 -1.10
N LEU A 100 -17.12 9.30 -1.19
CA LEU A 100 -16.66 8.53 -2.35
C LEU A 100 -16.46 7.05 -2.04
N PHE A 101 -16.52 6.65 -0.76
CA PHE A 101 -16.23 5.29 -0.33
C PHE A 101 -17.15 4.28 -0.98
N ASP A 102 -18.46 4.51 -1.02
CA ASP A 102 -19.41 3.60 -1.65
C ASP A 102 -19.13 3.45 -3.15
N GLN A 103 -18.70 4.53 -3.80
CA GLN A 103 -18.30 4.50 -5.20
C GLN A 103 -17.05 3.63 -5.41
N VAL A 104 -16.05 3.72 -4.53
CA VAL A 104 -14.87 2.84 -4.55
C VAL A 104 -15.27 1.40 -4.27
N TRP A 105 -16.01 1.17 -3.17
CA TRP A 105 -16.44 -0.14 -2.71
C TRP A 105 -17.18 -0.91 -3.81
N ASN A 106 -18.12 -0.27 -4.50
CA ASN A 106 -18.97 -0.94 -5.49
C ASN A 106 -18.27 -1.13 -6.84
N ASN A 107 -17.30 -0.29 -7.21
CA ASN A 107 -16.72 -0.30 -8.55
C ASN A 107 -15.30 -0.89 -8.62
N ILE A 108 -14.58 -1.01 -7.50
CA ILE A 108 -13.24 -1.60 -7.51
C ILE A 108 -13.31 -3.07 -7.94
N GLN A 109 -12.44 -3.46 -8.87
CA GLN A 109 -12.41 -4.82 -9.43
C GLN A 109 -11.11 -5.53 -9.06
N PRO A 110 -11.09 -6.86 -8.99
CA PRO A 110 -9.86 -7.63 -8.93
C PRO A 110 -8.95 -7.39 -10.15
N SER A 111 -7.65 -7.60 -9.99
CA SER A 111 -6.65 -7.49 -11.04
C SER A 111 -5.55 -8.53 -10.84
N GLU A 112 -4.82 -8.90 -11.90
CA GLU A 112 -3.60 -9.71 -11.76
C GLU A 112 -2.46 -8.92 -11.10
N GLN A 113 -2.59 -7.59 -11.02
CA GLN A 113 -1.55 -6.69 -10.50
C GLN A 113 -1.67 -6.42 -8.99
N TYR A 114 -2.74 -6.85 -8.34
CA TYR A 114 -2.97 -6.69 -6.91
C TYR A 114 -4.05 -7.65 -6.38
N GLU A 115 -4.00 -7.99 -5.10
CA GLU A 115 -5.08 -8.69 -4.41
C GLU A 115 -6.05 -7.68 -3.78
N LEU A 116 -7.32 -7.73 -4.19
CA LEU A 116 -8.38 -6.93 -3.59
C LEU A 116 -8.89 -7.59 -2.31
N ASN A 117 -8.79 -6.87 -1.18
CA ASN A 117 -9.36 -7.26 0.09
C ASN A 117 -10.43 -6.25 0.54
N LYS A 118 -11.65 -6.74 0.73
CA LYS A 118 -12.81 -6.01 1.27
C LYS A 118 -13.37 -6.65 2.54
N GLU A 119 -12.71 -7.66 3.09
CA GLU A 119 -13.20 -8.41 4.26
C GLU A 119 -13.09 -7.58 5.55
N GLU A 120 -12.10 -6.69 5.61
CA GLU A 120 -11.91 -5.76 6.73
C GLU A 120 -12.72 -4.47 6.53
N THR A 121 -14.05 -4.52 6.66
CA THR A 121 -14.84 -3.28 6.74
C THR A 121 -14.37 -2.45 7.95
N PRO A 122 -14.15 -1.13 7.82
CA PRO A 122 -14.57 -0.22 6.74
C PRO A 122 -13.43 0.19 5.78
N PHE A 123 -12.64 -0.77 5.30
CA PHE A 123 -11.49 -0.54 4.43
C PHE A 123 -11.65 -1.25 3.07
N VAL A 124 -11.16 -0.61 2.02
CA VAL A 124 -10.85 -1.27 0.73
C VAL A 124 -9.33 -1.29 0.60
N LYS A 125 -8.73 -2.47 0.55
CA LYS A 125 -7.28 -2.63 0.46
C LYS A 125 -6.89 -3.36 -0.82
N LEU A 126 -5.85 -2.87 -1.48
CA LEU A 126 -5.19 -3.52 -2.61
C LEU A 126 -3.79 -3.91 -2.15
N PHE A 127 -3.52 -5.20 -2.11
CA PHE A 127 -2.23 -5.74 -1.69
C PHE A 127 -1.39 -6.14 -2.90
N LEU A 128 -0.09 -6.02 -2.75
CA LEU A 128 0.87 -6.58 -3.68
C LEU A 128 0.72 -8.12 -3.67
N THR A 129 0.62 -8.75 -4.84
CA THR A 129 0.34 -10.20 -4.92
C THR A 129 1.48 -11.03 -4.35
N PRO A 130 1.24 -12.26 -3.88
CA PRO A 130 2.31 -13.14 -3.37
C PRO A 130 3.45 -13.36 -4.37
N GLN A 131 3.13 -13.42 -5.67
CA GLN A 131 4.12 -13.57 -6.74
C GLN A 131 4.97 -12.31 -6.88
N GLN A 132 4.35 -11.12 -6.96
CA GLN A 132 5.08 -9.85 -6.99
C GLN A 132 5.92 -9.67 -5.72
N HIS A 133 5.41 -10.09 -4.56
CA HIS A 133 6.11 -9.93 -3.28
C HIS A 133 7.37 -10.77 -3.26
N ARG A 134 7.28 -12.03 -3.71
CA ARG A 134 8.45 -12.89 -3.87
C ARG A 134 9.47 -12.26 -4.83
N ALA A 135 9.03 -11.81 -6.00
CA ALA A 135 9.91 -11.20 -6.99
C ALA A 135 10.62 -9.95 -6.43
N LEU A 136 9.91 -9.12 -5.68
CA LEU A 136 10.47 -7.94 -5.03
C LEU A 136 11.54 -8.29 -3.98
N MET A 137 11.29 -9.32 -3.16
CA MET A 137 12.20 -9.73 -2.07
C MET A 137 13.42 -10.51 -2.57
N GLU A 138 13.30 -11.21 -3.71
CA GLU A 138 14.41 -11.92 -4.35
C GLU A 138 15.29 -11.00 -5.21
N GLU A 139 14.78 -9.83 -5.61
CA GLU A 139 15.53 -8.84 -6.37
C GLU A 139 16.52 -8.10 -5.46
N THR A 140 17.76 -7.98 -5.93
CA THR A 140 18.87 -7.35 -5.18
C THR A 140 19.26 -5.99 -5.78
N ASP A 141 18.85 -5.72 -7.02
CA ASP A 141 19.03 -4.42 -7.66
C ASP A 141 17.92 -3.45 -7.22
N VAL A 142 18.33 -2.36 -6.56
CA VAL A 142 17.41 -1.33 -6.05
C VAL A 142 16.62 -0.65 -7.18
N GLY A 143 17.21 -0.47 -8.36
CA GLY A 143 16.53 0.09 -9.52
C GLY A 143 15.38 -0.81 -9.96
N LYS A 144 15.63 -2.11 -10.08
CA LYS A 144 14.59 -3.10 -10.41
C LYS A 144 13.53 -3.24 -9.32
N GLN A 145 13.91 -3.21 -8.04
CA GLN A 145 12.93 -3.15 -6.94
C GLN A 145 12.03 -1.91 -7.06
N THR A 146 12.61 -0.76 -7.42
CA THR A 146 11.87 0.48 -7.67
C THR A 146 10.90 0.33 -8.83
N GLU A 147 11.32 -0.31 -9.93
CA GLU A 147 10.46 -0.60 -11.09
C GLU A 147 9.29 -1.52 -10.72
N LEU A 148 9.55 -2.63 -10.03
CA LEU A 148 8.53 -3.58 -9.58
C LEU A 148 7.49 -2.92 -8.67
N LEU A 149 7.96 -2.11 -7.71
CA LEU A 149 7.08 -1.31 -6.87
C LEU A 149 6.29 -0.31 -7.71
N SER A 150 6.94 0.42 -8.63
CA SER A 150 6.26 1.42 -9.47
C SER A 150 5.11 0.83 -10.27
N VAL A 151 5.28 -0.36 -10.83
CA VAL A 151 4.21 -1.07 -11.53
C VAL A 151 3.02 -1.28 -10.61
N PHE A 152 3.23 -1.85 -9.41
CA PHE A 152 2.16 -2.05 -8.44
C PHE A 152 1.46 -0.72 -8.10
N PHE A 153 2.23 0.31 -7.71
CA PHE A 153 1.72 1.62 -7.29
C PHE A 153 0.90 2.31 -8.39
N ILE A 154 1.38 2.29 -9.63
CA ILE A 154 0.67 2.88 -10.77
C ILE A 154 -0.66 2.15 -11.00
N GLU A 155 -0.66 0.82 -10.95
CA GLU A 155 -1.86 0.03 -11.21
C GLU A 155 -2.92 0.19 -10.11
N VAL A 156 -2.54 0.28 -8.83
CA VAL A 156 -3.49 0.59 -7.75
C VAL A 156 -4.03 2.02 -7.85
N CYS A 157 -3.19 3.00 -8.21
CA CYS A 157 -3.64 4.38 -8.43
C CYS A 157 -4.64 4.47 -9.59
N LYS A 158 -4.35 3.80 -10.72
CA LYS A 158 -5.29 3.69 -11.85
C LYS A 158 -6.60 3.05 -11.42
N ALA A 159 -6.54 1.95 -10.67
CA ALA A 159 -7.72 1.23 -10.22
C ALA A 159 -8.65 2.14 -9.41
N PHE A 160 -8.12 2.81 -8.37
CA PHE A 160 -8.90 3.75 -7.57
C PHE A 160 -9.36 4.98 -8.36
N ALA A 161 -8.52 5.57 -9.21
CA ALA A 161 -8.97 6.69 -10.05
C ALA A 161 -10.11 6.27 -10.99
N ASN A 162 -10.07 5.06 -11.54
CA ASN A 162 -11.11 4.54 -12.42
C ASN A 162 -12.43 4.32 -11.69
N THR A 163 -12.43 3.90 -10.41
CA THR A 163 -13.68 3.79 -9.64
C THR A 163 -14.38 5.14 -9.52
N LEU A 164 -13.63 6.25 -9.45
CA LEU A 164 -14.18 7.60 -9.38
C LEU A 164 -14.79 8.09 -10.71
N SER A 165 -14.42 7.47 -11.83
CA SER A 165 -14.87 7.84 -13.18
C SER A 165 -16.24 7.29 -13.54
N ASN A 166 -16.62 6.16 -12.93
CA ASN A 166 -17.93 5.55 -13.12
C ASN A 166 -18.93 6.26 -12.20
N ASN A 167 -19.65 7.24 -12.74
CA ASN A 167 -20.86 7.71 -12.06
C ASN A 167 -21.77 6.51 -11.88
N GLY A 168 -22.06 6.13 -10.64
CA GLY A 168 -23.01 5.07 -10.34
C GLY A 168 -24.31 5.34 -11.08
N GLY A 169 -24.53 4.60 -12.15
CA GLY A 169 -25.78 4.59 -12.88
C GLY A 169 -26.68 3.56 -12.23
N ASN A 170 -27.80 4.05 -11.71
CA ASN A 170 -28.95 3.40 -11.06
C ASN A 170 -28.89 3.34 -9.53
#